data_AF-A0A7Y8LX53-F1
#
_entry.id   AF-A0A7Y8LX53-F1
#
_cell.length_a   1.000
_cell.length_b   1.000
_cell.length_c   1.000
_cell.angle_alpha   90.00
_cell.angle_beta   90.00
_cell.angle_gamma   90.00
#
_symmetry.space_group_name_H-M   'P 1'
#
loop_
_entity.id
_entity.type
_entity.pdbx_description
1 polymer ?
#
loop_
_entity_poly.entity_id
_entity_poly.type
_entity_poly.pdbx_seq_one_letter_code
_entity_poly.pdbx_strand_id
1 'polypeptide(L)'
;MGSNDFSHDYIVRIYRFEKDKPRSLVGLVEEVGKRGKRGFNSFDELWEILNSSTKDPKDTPSPLAGRISRSRGEGGGKGGGD
;
A
#
# COMPACT_ATOMS: atom_id res chain seq x y z
N MET A 1 -11.95 -3.84 37.24
CA MET A 1 -12.45 -3.20 36.00
C MET A 1 -11.93 -4.03 34.85
N GLY A 2 -12.80 -4.79 34.19
CA GLY A 2 -12.40 -5.63 33.05
C GLY A 2 -12.00 -4.72 31.89
N SER A 3 -10.74 -4.78 31.51
CA SER A 3 -10.29 -4.33 30.20
C SER A 3 -11.03 -5.18 29.17
N ASN A 4 -12.05 -4.60 28.51
CA ASN A 4 -12.55 -5.17 27.26
C ASN A 4 -11.42 -5.04 26.25
N ASP A 5 -10.55 -6.04 26.24
CA ASP A 5 -9.52 -6.21 25.25
C ASP A 5 -10.23 -6.65 23.97
N PHE A 6 -10.69 -5.66 23.20
CA PHE A 6 -11.27 -5.92 21.89
C PHE A 6 -10.14 -6.45 21.01
N SER A 7 -9.99 -7.77 21.00
CA SER A 7 -9.06 -8.46 20.11
C SER A 7 -9.50 -8.18 18.69
N HIS A 8 -8.65 -7.48 17.94
CA HIS A 8 -8.88 -7.24 16.52
C HIS A 8 -8.36 -8.44 15.74
N ASP A 9 -9.22 -9.06 14.94
CA ASP A 9 -8.85 -10.15 14.06
C ASP A 9 -8.36 -9.59 12.71
N TYR A 10 -7.24 -10.10 12.21
CA TYR A 10 -6.65 -9.69 10.95
C TYR A 10 -6.39 -10.88 10.02
N ILE A 11 -6.62 -10.68 8.74
CA ILE A 11 -6.18 -11.56 7.67
C ILE A 11 -4.95 -10.91 7.01
N VAL A 12 -3.79 -11.56 7.14
CA VAL A 12 -2.54 -11.12 6.52
C VAL A 12 -2.17 -12.05 5.38
N ARG A 13 -2.01 -11.49 4.18
CA ARG A 13 -1.55 -12.21 2.98
C ARG A 13 -0.15 -11.78 2.66
N ILE A 14 0.79 -12.73 2.64
CA ILE A 14 2.20 -12.46 2.34
C ILE A 14 2.57 -13.15 1.03
N TYR A 15 3.11 -12.37 0.10
CA TYR A 15 3.62 -12.83 -1.17
C TYR A 15 5.13 -12.57 -1.22
N ARG A 16 5.87 -13.62 -1.57
CA ARG A 16 7.30 -13.50 -1.89
C ARG A 16 7.46 -13.65 -3.39
N PHE A 17 8.09 -12.66 -4.00
CA PHE A 17 8.20 -12.58 -5.45
C PHE A 17 9.40 -13.35 -6.00
N GLU A 18 10.53 -13.41 -5.27
CA GLU A 18 11.77 -13.98 -5.78
C GLU A 18 12.41 -14.98 -4.81
N LYS A 19 12.89 -16.11 -5.36
CA LYS A 19 13.65 -17.13 -4.63
C LYS A 19 14.97 -16.58 -4.08
N ASP A 20 15.59 -15.66 -4.82
CA ASP A 20 16.93 -15.13 -4.55
C ASP A 20 16.92 -13.74 -3.90
N LYS A 21 15.74 -13.11 -3.77
CA LYS A 21 15.55 -11.87 -3.02
C LYS A 21 14.51 -12.08 -1.91
N PRO A 22 14.90 -12.73 -0.79
CA PRO A 22 13.99 -12.98 0.32
C PRO A 22 13.45 -11.72 0.99
N ARG A 23 14.10 -10.56 0.74
CA ARG A 23 13.68 -9.24 1.23
C ARG A 23 12.60 -8.59 0.36
N SER A 24 12.33 -9.11 -0.84
CA SER A 24 11.22 -8.64 -1.68
C SER A 24 9.94 -9.32 -1.22
N LEU A 25 9.24 -8.66 -0.31
CA LEU A 25 7.97 -9.09 0.25
C LEU A 25 6.91 -8.07 -0.10
N VAL A 26 5.75 -8.54 -0.55
CA VAL A 26 4.57 -7.70 -0.73
C VAL A 26 3.42 -8.40 -0.04
N GLY A 27 2.61 -7.65 0.70
CA GLY A 27 1.49 -8.22 1.40
C GLY A 27 0.29 -7.29 1.50
N LEU A 28 -0.80 -7.86 1.99
CA LEU A 28 -2.06 -7.18 2.25
C LEU A 28 -2.52 -7.52 3.66
N VAL A 29 -3.04 -6.53 4.37
CA VAL A 29 -3.71 -6.68 5.67
C VAL A 29 -5.16 -6.26 5.51
N GLU A 30 -6.05 -7.09 6.02
CA GLU A 30 -7.48 -6.85 6.12
C GLU A 30 -7.92 -7.08 7.56
N GLU A 31 -8.64 -6.13 8.15
CA GLU A 31 -9.23 -6.31 9.47
C GLU A 31 -10.61 -6.95 9.32
N VAL A 32 -10.86 -8.02 10.07
CA VAL A 32 -12.10 -8.78 9.99
C VAL A 32 -13.26 -7.91 10.45
N GLY A 33 -14.33 -7.89 9.65
CA GLY A 33 -15.52 -7.08 9.94
C GLY A 33 -15.39 -5.60 9.55
N LYS A 34 -14.22 -5.13 9.12
CA LYS A 34 -14.05 -3.77 8.55
C LYS A 34 -13.89 -3.82 7.03
N ARG A 35 -14.33 -2.76 6.37
CA ARG A 35 -14.18 -2.60 4.93
C ARG A 35 -12.87 -1.89 4.62
N GLY A 36 -11.91 -2.60 4.05
CA GLY A 36 -10.66 -2.01 3.56
C GLY A 36 -9.50 -2.99 3.58
N LYS A 37 -8.52 -2.77 2.69
CA LYS A 37 -7.28 -3.53 2.65
C LYS A 37 -6.11 -2.56 2.61
N ARG A 38 -5.07 -2.82 3.40
CA ARG A 38 -3.84 -2.04 3.44
C ARG A 38 -2.70 -2.88 2.88
N GLY A 39 -1.99 -2.36 1.88
CA GLY A 39 -0.81 -3.02 1.33
C GLY A 39 0.44 -2.68 2.13
N PHE A 40 1.38 -3.61 2.19
CA PHE A 40 2.69 -3.40 2.79
C PHE A 40 3.78 -4.06 1.95
N ASN A 41 5.00 -3.51 2.01
CA ASN A 41 6.19 -4.05 1.33
C ASN A 41 7.32 -4.42 2.30
N SER A 42 7.14 -4.17 3.61
CA SER A 42 8.13 -4.47 4.65
C SER A 42 7.43 -4.92 5.95
N PHE A 43 8.18 -5.60 6.82
CA PHE A 43 7.66 -5.98 8.14
C PHE A 43 7.44 -4.77 9.06
N ASP A 44 8.22 -3.69 8.87
CA ASP A 44 8.06 -2.45 9.63
C ASP A 44 6.73 -1.78 9.27
N GLU A 45 6.37 -1.69 7.98
CA GLU A 45 5.06 -1.19 7.54
C GLU A 45 3.92 -2.05 8.07
N LEU A 46 4.07 -3.38 8.09
CA LEU A 46 3.08 -4.28 8.68
C LEU A 46 2.89 -4.00 10.18
N TRP A 47 3.98 -3.83 10.92
CA TRP A 47 3.95 -3.52 12.34
C TRP A 47 3.25 -2.19 12.62
N GLU A 48 3.56 -1.15 11.85
CA GLU A 48 2.88 0.13 11.93
C GLU A 48 1.38 0.00 11.63
N ILE A 49 1.00 -0.75 10.59
CA ILE A 49 -0.40 -0.99 10.22
C ILE A 49 -1.18 -1.65 11.36
N LEU A 50 -0.62 -2.67 12.00
CA LEU A 50 -1.28 -3.42 13.07
C LEU A 50 -1.41 -2.60 14.36
N ASN A 51 -0.40 -1.81 14.71
CA ASN A 51 -0.43 -0.97 15.92
C ASN A 51 -1.15 0.37 15.73
N SER A 52 -1.21 0.88 14.50
CA SER A 52 -1.97 2.09 14.15
C SER A 52 -3.46 1.86 13.99
N SER A 53 -3.94 0.60 13.98
CA SER A 53 -5.36 0.24 13.88
C SER A 53 -6.27 0.86 14.95
N THR A 54 -5.68 1.45 15.97
CA THR A 54 -6.34 2.27 17.00
C THR A 54 -6.74 3.66 16.52
N LYS A 55 -6.37 4.07 15.29
CA LYS A 55 -6.70 5.36 14.69
C LYS A 55 -7.33 5.15 13.32
N ASP A 56 -8.52 5.71 13.14
CA ASP A 56 -9.33 5.56 11.92
C ASP A 56 -8.57 5.99 10.64
N PRO A 57 -8.92 5.42 9.46
CA PRO A 57 -8.14 5.56 8.23
C PRO A 57 -8.15 6.95 7.56
N LYS A 58 -8.48 8.04 8.26
CA LYS A 58 -8.74 9.33 7.61
C LYS A 58 -7.48 10.14 7.27
N ASP A 59 -6.31 9.78 7.80
CA ASP A 59 -5.14 10.68 7.77
C ASP A 59 -3.90 10.19 7.00
N THR A 60 -3.93 9.03 6.32
CA THR A 60 -2.76 8.59 5.53
C THR A 60 -2.99 8.76 4.03
N PRO A 61 -2.26 9.66 3.34
CA PRO A 61 -2.30 9.72 1.89
C PRO A 61 -1.73 8.42 1.34
N SER A 62 -2.57 7.67 0.64
CA SER A 62 -2.17 6.43 -0.05
C SER A 62 -0.99 6.69 -0.99
N PRO A 63 0.14 5.98 -0.83
CA PRO A 63 1.30 6.10 -1.73
C PRO A 63 1.01 5.71 -3.19
N LEU A 64 -0.13 5.08 -3.46
CA LEU A 64 -0.51 4.54 -4.78
C LEU A 64 -1.12 5.58 -5.74
N ALA A 65 -1.39 6.82 -5.30
CA ALA A 65 -2.01 7.83 -6.16
C ALA A 65 -1.03 8.57 -7.11
N GLY A 66 0.29 8.35 -7.00
CA GLY A 66 1.30 9.24 -7.59
C GLY A 66 2.05 8.78 -8.85
N ARG A 67 1.69 7.68 -9.50
CA ARG A 67 2.48 7.14 -10.64
C ARG A 67 1.68 6.95 -11.93
N ILE A 68 1.11 8.03 -12.47
CA ILE A 68 0.78 8.09 -13.91
C ILE A 68 1.18 9.47 -14.44
N SER A 69 2.48 9.68 -14.63
CA SER A 69 2.97 10.72 -15.54
C SER A 69 2.87 10.18 -16.97
N ARG A 70 1.73 10.43 -17.62
CA ARG A 70 1.57 10.22 -19.06
C ARG A 70 2.53 11.15 -19.79
N SER A 71 3.69 10.65 -20.20
CA SER A 71 4.49 11.28 -21.26
C SER A 71 3.74 11.10 -22.57
N ARG A 72 2.82 12.02 -22.85
CA ARG A 72 2.15 12.15 -24.15
C ARG A 72 3.20 12.68 -25.12
N GLY A 73 3.68 11.82 -26.01
CA GLY A 73 4.49 12.24 -27.14
C GLY A 73 3.67 13.17 -28.03
N GLU A 74 4.21 14.33 -28.34
CA GLU A 74 3.81 15.15 -29.48
C GLU A 74 4.96 15.11 -30.48
N GLY A 75 4.71 14.43 -31.60
CA GLY A 75 5.52 14.53 -32.80
C GLY A 75 4.89 15.50 -33.80
N GLY A 76 5.72 16.10 -34.65
CA GLY A 76 5.36 16.86 -35.85
C GLY A 76 5.45 18.38 -35.67
N GLY A 77 6.14 19.16 -36.50
CA GLY A 77 6.77 18.84 -37.78
C GLY A 77 7.73 19.94 -38.24
N LYS A 78 8.55 19.58 -39.22
CA LYS A 78 9.44 20.47 -39.99
C LYS A 78 8.61 21.45 -40.82
N GLY A 79 8.99 22.73 -40.83
CA GLY A 79 8.61 23.69 -41.85
C GLY A 79 9.77 24.65 -42.05
N GLY A 80 10.44 24.54 -43.21
CA GLY A 80 11.39 25.55 -43.69
C GLY A 80 10.66 26.66 -44.45
N GLY A 81 11.37 27.76 -44.70
CA GLY A 81 10.92 28.84 -45.57
C GLY A 81 11.79 30.08 -45.42
N ASP A 82 12.63 30.26 -46.43
CA ASP A 82 13.46 31.39 -46.91
C ASP A 82 14.07 32.42 -45.93
#